data_AF-A0A3G2G8C8-F1
#
_entry.id   AF-A0A3G2G8C8-F1
#
_cell.length_a   1.000
_cell.length_b   1.000
_cell.length_c   1.000
_cell.angle_alpha   90.00
_cell.angle_beta   90.00
_cell.angle_gamma   90.00
#
_symmetry.space_group_name_H-M   'P 1'
#
loop_
_entity.id
_entity.type
_entity.pdbx_description
1 polymer ?
#
loop_
_entity_poly.entity_id
_entity_poly.type
_entity_poly.pdbx_seq_one_letter_code
_entity_poly.pdbx_strand_id
1 'polypeptide(L)'
;MNQGFSILINKSQPQIKSFFQEETYDSFYVETPEYYVILEGVVLNKKALLKNSFTNDFTKFFINTYHKVGWRVLQELEGEFRGCIWDKKENKILVFTNPTSSQRVFYSKIDSVIFIDSDLVRMSETIKENNISISPDITSLYQILAIGNLLENRTPIENIYKVLDGHFLMIDCTTQSIIEREYFDIAQTEYFSNSKEVALDQIHEVFAAGVKMEYEKDLEYNTSHLALLSGGLDSRMALMYAIKEGFEIGSTLCFSQSEYLDEKISRKIAADYDINYEFIPLDNGLFLKK
;
A
#
# COMPACT_ATOMS: atom_id res chain seq x y z
N MET A 1 -18.60 4.46 2.53
CA MET A 1 -17.50 4.54 3.51
C MET A 1 -16.29 3.94 2.83
N ASN A 2 -15.13 4.61 2.85
CA ASN A 2 -13.92 4.06 2.24
C ASN A 2 -13.43 2.85 3.04
N GLN A 3 -12.93 1.82 2.35
CA GLN A 3 -12.33 0.65 2.98
C GLN A 3 -11.14 1.06 3.86
N GLY A 4 -10.87 0.29 4.91
CA GLY A 4 -9.86 0.68 5.87
C GLY A 4 -9.96 0.07 7.26
N PHE A 5 -9.23 0.68 8.19
CA PHE A 5 -9.40 0.46 9.63
C PHE A 5 -9.20 1.77 10.39
N SER A 6 -9.68 1.81 11.63
CA SER A 6 -9.40 2.89 12.57
C SER A 6 -9.13 2.36 13.97
N ILE A 7 -8.36 3.14 14.73
CA ILE A 7 -8.01 2.87 16.12
C ILE A 7 -8.20 4.16 16.90
N LEU A 8 -9.04 4.09 17.93
CA LEU A 8 -9.22 5.15 18.91
C LEU A 8 -8.71 4.65 20.26
N ILE A 9 -7.76 5.34 20.87
CA ILE A 9 -7.23 4.97 22.19
C ILE A 9 -7.55 6.10 23.16
N ASN A 10 -8.42 5.80 24.13
CA ASN A 10 -8.81 6.72 25.19
C ASN A 10 -8.73 5.99 26.54
N LYS A 11 -8.10 6.59 27.56
CA LYS A 11 -7.91 5.99 28.89
C LYS A 11 -7.34 4.56 28.84
N SER A 12 -6.33 4.35 28.01
CA SER A 12 -5.66 3.05 27.80
C SER A 12 -6.50 1.93 27.18
N GLN A 13 -7.70 2.24 26.68
CA GLN A 13 -8.56 1.28 26.00
C GLN A 13 -8.54 1.52 24.50
N PRO A 14 -7.93 0.61 23.71
CA PRO A 14 -8.01 0.67 22.27
C PRO A 14 -9.38 0.20 21.77
N GLN A 15 -9.95 0.95 20.84
CA GLN A 15 -11.13 0.58 20.07
C GLN A 15 -10.71 0.47 18.61
N ILE A 16 -10.71 -0.75 18.08
CA ILE A 16 -10.30 -1.03 16.71
C ILE A 16 -11.54 -1.35 15.88
N LYS A 17 -11.65 -0.75 14.69
CA LYS A 17 -12.74 -0.98 13.73
C LYS A 17 -12.16 -1.27 12.35
N SER A 18 -12.75 -2.22 11.62
CA SER A 18 -12.49 -2.48 10.21
C SER A 18 -13.65 -2.00 9.34
N PHE A 19 -13.35 -1.56 8.11
CA PHE A 19 -14.29 -1.01 7.13
C PHE A 19 -14.22 -1.73 5.77
N PHE A 20 -13.63 -2.93 5.73
CA PHE A 20 -13.55 -3.79 4.55
C PHE A 20 -14.30 -5.10 4.78
N GLN A 21 -14.69 -5.78 3.68
CA GLN A 21 -15.29 -7.11 3.74
C GLN A 21 -14.18 -8.16 3.88
N GLU A 22 -14.35 -9.14 4.76
CA GLU A 22 -13.45 -10.30 4.81
C GLU A 22 -13.35 -10.97 3.45
N GLU A 23 -12.18 -11.56 3.17
CA GLU A 23 -11.87 -12.24 1.90
C GLU A 23 -11.80 -11.32 0.67
N THR A 24 -11.85 -10.00 0.85
CA THR A 24 -11.46 -9.06 -0.22
C THR A 24 -9.94 -9.08 -0.36
N TYR A 25 -9.46 -9.65 -1.46
CA TYR A 25 -8.03 -9.89 -1.71
C TYR A 25 -7.38 -10.77 -0.63
N ASP A 26 -6.28 -10.33 -0.02
CA ASP A 26 -5.60 -11.01 1.09
C ASP A 26 -5.99 -10.43 2.46
N SER A 27 -7.00 -9.57 2.49
CA SER A 27 -7.41 -8.87 3.69
C SER A 27 -8.02 -9.83 4.70
N PHE A 28 -7.59 -9.75 5.95
CA PHE A 28 -8.16 -10.50 7.05
C PHE A 28 -8.13 -9.68 8.35
N TYR A 29 -9.01 -10.05 9.27
CA TYR A 29 -8.81 -9.73 10.67
C TYR A 29 -8.98 -11.00 11.50
N VAL A 30 -8.34 -11.03 12.67
CA VAL A 30 -8.38 -12.19 13.54
C VAL A 30 -8.22 -11.74 14.99
N GLU A 31 -9.07 -12.28 15.84
CA GLU A 31 -9.00 -12.07 17.27
C GLU A 31 -8.70 -13.39 17.98
N THR A 32 -7.62 -13.39 18.73
CA THR A 32 -7.20 -14.47 19.63
C THR A 32 -7.15 -13.94 21.06
N PRO A 33 -6.94 -14.79 22.08
CA PRO A 33 -6.72 -14.31 23.45
C PRO A 33 -5.51 -13.37 23.58
N GLU A 34 -4.49 -13.52 22.75
CA GLU A 34 -3.23 -12.77 22.84
C GLU A 34 -3.16 -11.58 21.87
N TYR A 35 -3.76 -11.73 20.69
CA TYR A 35 -3.63 -10.77 19.60
C TYR A 35 -4.97 -10.39 18.98
N TYR A 36 -5.08 -9.14 18.54
CA TYR A 36 -6.05 -8.71 17.54
C TYR A 36 -5.27 -8.18 16.34
N VAL A 37 -5.49 -8.75 15.16
CA VAL A 37 -4.73 -8.41 13.94
C VAL A 37 -5.69 -7.96 12.86
N ILE A 38 -5.31 -6.91 12.13
CA ILE A 38 -5.87 -6.50 10.86
C ILE A 38 -4.74 -6.45 9.84
N LEU A 39 -4.95 -7.07 8.69
CA LEU A 39 -4.19 -6.84 7.47
C LEU A 39 -5.19 -6.55 6.36
N GLU A 40 -5.01 -5.45 5.66
CA GLU A 40 -5.83 -5.03 4.52
C GLU A 40 -4.92 -4.87 3.31
N GLY A 41 -5.30 -5.48 2.19
CA GLY A 41 -4.64 -5.29 0.90
C GLY A 41 -4.23 -6.60 0.21
N VAL A 42 -3.10 -6.54 -0.49
CA VAL A 42 -2.58 -7.60 -1.36
C VAL A 42 -1.15 -7.96 -0.92
N VAL A 43 -0.92 -9.24 -0.68
CA VAL A 43 0.40 -9.81 -0.40
C VAL A 43 0.80 -10.68 -1.59
N LEU A 44 1.65 -10.14 -2.44
CA LEU A 44 2.07 -10.72 -3.71
C LEU A 44 2.82 -12.03 -3.52
N ASN A 45 3.69 -12.10 -2.50
CA ASN A 45 4.47 -13.30 -2.21
C ASN A 45 3.75 -14.32 -1.30
N LYS A 46 2.44 -14.18 -1.06
CA LYS A 46 1.66 -15.05 -0.13
C LYS A 46 1.86 -16.54 -0.41
N LYS A 47 1.72 -16.98 -1.66
CA LYS A 47 1.89 -18.39 -2.05
C LYS A 47 3.29 -18.91 -1.71
N ALA A 48 4.33 -18.10 -1.94
CA ALA A 48 5.70 -18.46 -1.63
C ALA A 48 5.93 -18.59 -0.12
N LEU A 49 5.40 -17.65 0.68
CA LEU A 49 5.47 -17.68 2.14
C LEU A 49 4.81 -18.93 2.73
N LEU A 50 3.61 -19.27 2.25
CA LEU A 50 2.86 -20.45 2.66
C LEU A 50 3.61 -21.75 2.33
N LYS A 51 4.11 -21.85 1.09
CA LYS A 51 4.90 -23.01 0.63
C LYS A 51 6.16 -23.22 1.46
N ASN A 52 6.93 -22.16 1.72
CA ASN A 52 8.17 -22.22 2.48
C ASN A 52 7.94 -22.54 3.97
N SER A 53 6.76 -22.20 4.47
CA SER A 53 6.36 -22.42 5.87
C SER A 53 5.57 -23.71 6.08
N PHE A 54 5.36 -24.51 5.03
CA PHE A 54 4.59 -25.76 5.06
C PHE A 54 3.19 -25.62 5.69
N THR A 55 2.52 -24.48 5.42
CA THR A 55 1.16 -24.18 5.90
C THR A 55 0.31 -23.67 4.75
N ASN A 56 -0.99 -23.92 4.80
CA ASN A 56 -1.96 -23.41 3.81
C ASN A 56 -2.82 -22.27 4.37
N ASP A 57 -2.54 -21.84 5.60
CA ASP A 57 -3.32 -20.83 6.34
C ASP A 57 -2.45 -19.59 6.57
N PHE A 58 -2.75 -18.52 5.84
CA PHE A 58 -1.97 -17.28 5.86
C PHE A 58 -2.11 -16.53 7.18
N THR A 59 -3.31 -16.52 7.76
CA THR A 59 -3.57 -15.94 9.07
C THR A 59 -2.72 -16.61 10.14
N LYS A 60 -2.67 -17.95 10.15
CA LYS A 60 -1.79 -18.70 11.07
C LYS A 60 -0.32 -18.47 10.80
N PHE A 61 0.11 -18.42 9.53
CA PHE A 61 1.49 -18.07 9.18
C PHE A 61 1.85 -16.72 9.80
N PHE A 62 1.06 -15.68 9.52
CA PHE A 62 1.33 -14.31 9.95
C PHE A 62 1.43 -14.19 11.47
N ILE A 63 0.45 -14.73 12.22
CA ILE A 63 0.47 -14.69 13.70
C ILE A 63 1.69 -15.44 14.24
N ASN A 64 1.97 -16.64 13.74
CA ASN A 64 3.08 -17.46 14.23
C ASN A 64 4.44 -16.81 13.94
N THR A 65 4.59 -16.18 12.77
CA THR A 65 5.81 -15.46 12.41
C THR A 65 5.96 -14.20 13.28
N TYR A 66 4.88 -13.41 13.45
CA TYR A 66 4.90 -12.26 14.36
C TYR A 66 5.27 -12.67 15.79
N HIS A 67 4.71 -13.74 16.33
CA HIS A 67 5.06 -14.24 17.67
C HIS A 67 6.56 -14.61 17.77
N LYS A 68 7.17 -15.11 16.68
CA LYS A 68 8.59 -15.51 16.67
C LYS A 68 9.56 -14.34 16.50
N VAL A 69 9.27 -13.40 15.59
CA VAL A 69 10.23 -12.36 15.15
C VAL A 69 9.75 -10.93 15.42
N GLY A 70 8.54 -10.75 15.94
CA GLY A 70 7.91 -9.46 16.19
C GLY A 70 7.63 -8.71 14.89
N TRP A 71 7.87 -7.39 14.90
CA TRP A 71 7.66 -6.50 13.76
C TRP A 71 8.43 -6.92 12.49
N ARG A 72 9.46 -7.75 12.59
CA ARG A 72 10.24 -8.23 11.44
C ARG A 72 9.43 -9.08 10.47
N VAL A 73 8.25 -9.58 10.87
CA VAL A 73 7.30 -10.22 9.95
C VAL A 73 6.97 -9.31 8.76
N LEU A 74 6.98 -7.99 8.95
CA LEU A 74 6.71 -7.01 7.90
C LEU A 74 7.77 -7.03 6.79
N GLN A 75 9.02 -7.39 7.11
CA GLN A 75 10.11 -7.50 6.14
C GLN A 75 10.01 -8.75 5.26
N GLU A 76 9.12 -9.68 5.59
CA GLU A 76 8.86 -10.88 4.78
C GLU A 76 7.75 -10.67 3.74
N LEU A 77 7.00 -9.56 3.82
CA LEU A 77 5.83 -9.32 2.98
C LEU A 77 6.20 -8.44 1.78
N GLU A 78 5.76 -8.87 0.60
CA GLU A 78 5.85 -8.08 -0.63
C GLU A 78 4.43 -7.75 -1.08
N GLY A 79 4.17 -6.48 -1.41
CA GLY A 79 2.90 -6.04 -1.99
C GLY A 79 2.35 -4.74 -1.41
N GLU A 80 1.03 -4.59 -1.53
CA GLU A 80 0.27 -3.39 -1.24
C GLU A 80 -0.63 -3.64 -0.03
N PHE A 81 -0.13 -3.36 1.17
CA PHE A 81 -0.82 -3.69 2.41
C PHE A 81 -0.67 -2.61 3.48
N ARG A 82 -1.62 -2.60 4.41
CA ARG A 82 -1.58 -1.85 5.67
C ARG A 82 -2.32 -2.62 6.75
N GLY A 83 -2.09 -2.28 8.02
CA GLY A 83 -2.77 -2.99 9.09
C GLY A 83 -2.31 -2.62 10.49
N CYS A 84 -2.77 -3.42 11.45
CA CYS A 84 -2.34 -3.31 12.83
C CYS A 84 -2.28 -4.66 13.55
N ILE A 85 -1.46 -4.74 14.58
CA ILE A 85 -1.36 -5.86 15.51
C ILE A 85 -1.46 -5.30 16.92
N TRP A 86 -2.54 -5.60 17.62
CA TRP A 86 -2.67 -5.32 19.05
C TRP A 86 -2.25 -6.54 19.85
N ASP A 87 -1.13 -6.43 20.56
CA ASP A 87 -0.70 -7.35 21.60
C ASP A 87 -1.45 -7.00 22.90
N LYS A 88 -2.40 -7.87 23.28
CA LYS A 88 -3.28 -7.68 24.44
C LYS A 88 -2.55 -7.86 25.76
N LYS A 89 -1.48 -8.65 25.78
CA LYS A 89 -0.70 -8.93 26.99
C LYS A 89 0.20 -7.74 27.34
N GLU A 90 0.85 -7.18 26.34
CA GLU A 90 1.72 -6.00 26.48
C GLU A 90 0.95 -4.67 26.43
N ASN A 91 -0.31 -4.71 26.00
CA ASN A 91 -1.16 -3.56 25.69
C ASN A 91 -0.47 -2.58 24.72
N LYS A 92 0.11 -3.13 23.66
CA LYS A 92 0.84 -2.40 22.62
C LYS A 92 0.24 -2.66 21.25
N ILE A 93 0.18 -1.64 20.41
CA ILE A 93 -0.32 -1.74 19.04
C ILE A 93 0.83 -1.42 18.09
N LEU A 94 1.11 -2.34 17.17
CA LEU A 94 1.89 -2.09 15.98
C LEU A 94 0.94 -1.62 14.88
N VAL A 95 1.22 -0.52 14.21
CA VAL A 95 0.49 -0.07 13.00
C VAL A 95 1.48 0.03 11.86
N PHE A 96 1.17 -0.59 10.74
CA PHE A 96 2.12 -0.78 9.64
C PHE A 96 1.47 -0.55 8.28
N THR A 97 2.35 -0.30 7.32
CA THR A 97 2.08 -0.24 5.88
C THR A 97 3.29 -0.79 5.13
N ASN A 98 3.21 -0.94 3.83
CA ASN A 98 4.31 -1.40 2.99
C ASN A 98 5.47 -0.37 2.97
N PRO A 99 6.66 -0.73 2.45
CA PRO A 99 7.86 0.12 2.56
C PRO A 99 7.71 1.51 1.92
N THR A 100 6.80 1.68 0.96
CA THR A 100 6.54 2.97 0.30
C THR A 100 5.38 3.75 0.90
N SER A 101 4.71 3.21 1.92
CA SER A 101 3.50 3.79 2.53
C SER A 101 2.45 4.19 1.48
N SER A 102 2.35 3.43 0.39
CA SER A 102 1.39 3.68 -0.70
C SER A 102 -0.04 3.52 -0.19
N GLN A 103 -0.26 2.51 0.64
CA GLN A 103 -1.47 2.34 1.44
C GLN A 103 -1.37 3.18 2.72
N ARG A 104 -1.78 4.44 2.61
CA ARG A 104 -1.60 5.43 3.68
C ARG A 104 -2.31 5.04 4.97
N VAL A 105 -1.67 5.37 6.09
CA VAL A 105 -2.24 5.37 7.43
C VAL A 105 -1.89 6.70 8.09
N PHE A 106 -2.87 7.31 8.76
CA PHE A 106 -2.75 8.59 9.42
C PHE A 106 -2.85 8.41 10.93
N TYR A 107 -2.16 9.25 11.69
CA TYR A 107 -2.18 9.24 13.14
C TYR A 107 -2.09 10.64 13.73
N SER A 108 -2.62 10.78 14.94
CA SER A 108 -2.56 12.00 15.74
C SER A 108 -2.69 11.66 17.21
N LYS A 109 -2.03 12.45 18.05
CA LYS A 109 -2.26 12.47 19.49
C LYS A 109 -2.71 13.86 19.87
N ILE A 110 -3.97 13.99 20.29
CA ILE A 110 -4.56 15.24 20.73
C ILE A 110 -5.02 15.03 22.17
N ASP A 111 -4.51 15.86 23.08
CA ASP A 111 -4.67 15.70 24.52
C ASP A 111 -4.24 14.29 25.00
N SER A 112 -5.19 13.49 25.49
CA SER A 112 -5.01 12.12 25.98
C SER A 112 -5.69 11.09 25.08
N VAL A 113 -5.96 11.45 23.83
CA VAL A 113 -6.61 10.59 22.85
C VAL A 113 -5.69 10.40 21.66
N ILE A 114 -5.49 9.13 21.28
CA ILE A 114 -4.76 8.77 20.06
C ILE A 114 -5.79 8.36 19.01
N PHE A 115 -5.67 8.97 17.85
CA PHE A 115 -6.46 8.68 16.66
C PHE A 115 -5.53 8.07 15.63
N ILE A 116 -5.92 6.94 15.06
CA ILE A 116 -5.24 6.32 13.92
C ILE A 116 -6.31 5.90 12.94
N ASP A 117 -6.12 6.18 11.67
CA ASP A 117 -7.08 5.83 10.64
C ASP A 117 -6.39 5.70 9.29
N SER A 118 -6.82 4.74 8.48
CA SER A 118 -6.34 4.57 7.12
C SER A 118 -7.05 5.49 6.09
N ASP A 119 -7.99 6.33 6.54
CA ASP A 119 -8.67 7.35 5.74
C ASP A 119 -8.69 8.70 6.48
N LEU A 120 -8.13 9.73 5.84
CA LEU A 120 -8.00 11.06 6.44
C LEU A 120 -9.36 11.76 6.68
N VAL A 121 -10.34 11.52 5.80
CA VAL A 121 -11.67 12.13 5.93
C VAL A 121 -12.37 11.54 7.14
N ARG A 122 -12.41 10.21 7.25
CA ARG A 122 -12.98 9.48 8.39
C ARG A 122 -12.29 9.84 9.71
N MET A 123 -10.96 9.96 9.70
CA MET A 123 -10.21 10.44 10.86
C MET A 123 -10.67 11.83 11.30
N SER A 124 -10.80 12.75 10.34
CA SER A 124 -11.21 14.13 10.61
C SER A 124 -12.64 14.24 11.15
N GLU A 125 -13.54 13.36 10.70
CA GLU A 125 -14.90 13.23 11.22
C GLU A 125 -14.87 12.70 12.66
N THR A 126 -14.11 11.63 12.91
CA THR A 126 -13.96 11.04 14.26
C THR A 126 -13.39 12.04 15.26
N ILE A 127 -12.41 12.86 14.86
CA ILE A 127 -11.83 13.92 15.71
C ILE A 127 -12.90 14.97 16.06
N LYS A 128 -13.70 15.41 15.08
CA LYS A 128 -14.80 16.38 15.30
C LYS A 128 -15.90 15.81 16.20
N GLU A 129 -16.25 14.53 16.05
CA GLU A 129 -17.21 13.83 16.92
C GLU A 129 -16.75 13.78 18.38
N ASN A 130 -15.43 13.83 18.61
CA ASN A 130 -14.83 13.96 19.94
C ASN A 130 -14.74 15.42 20.43
N ASN A 131 -15.44 16.36 19.79
CA ASN A 131 -15.45 17.80 20.08
C ASN A 131 -14.08 18.48 19.97
N ILE A 132 -13.19 17.95 19.13
CA ILE A 132 -11.87 18.54 18.87
C ILE A 132 -11.94 19.33 17.55
N SER A 133 -11.54 20.60 17.59
CA SER A 133 -11.45 21.43 16.39
C SER A 133 -10.24 21.04 15.54
N ILE A 134 -10.42 21.00 14.21
CA ILE A 134 -9.33 20.84 13.25
C ILE A 134 -9.11 22.13 12.47
N SER A 135 -7.86 22.36 12.07
CA SER A 135 -7.43 23.54 11.33
C SER A 135 -6.57 23.11 10.13
N PRO A 136 -6.54 23.89 9.04
CA PRO A 136 -5.70 23.57 7.89
C PRO A 136 -4.22 23.80 8.19
N ASP A 137 -3.34 22.86 7.80
CA ASP A 137 -1.89 23.07 7.88
C ASP A 137 -1.44 23.97 6.73
N ILE A 138 -1.19 25.24 7.04
CA ILE A 138 -0.87 26.26 6.03
C ILE A 138 0.37 25.89 5.22
N THR A 139 1.38 25.27 5.84
CA THR A 139 2.60 24.83 5.15
C THR A 139 2.27 23.76 4.10
N SER A 140 1.45 22.78 4.46
CA SER A 140 0.98 21.71 3.57
C SER A 140 0.18 22.27 2.41
N LEU A 141 -0.67 23.27 2.64
CA LEU A 141 -1.37 23.97 1.56
C LEU A 141 -0.39 24.67 0.61
N TYR A 142 0.64 25.34 1.14
CA TYR A 142 1.71 25.92 0.31
C TYR A 142 2.47 24.86 -0.48
N GLN A 143 2.78 23.69 0.10
CA GLN A 143 3.46 22.59 -0.61
C GLN A 143 2.62 22.09 -1.80
N ILE A 144 1.32 21.84 -1.57
CA ILE A 144 0.40 21.44 -2.64
C ILE A 144 0.40 22.47 -3.77
N LEU A 145 0.34 23.77 -3.44
CA LEU A 145 0.30 24.85 -4.43
C LEU A 145 1.64 25.07 -5.15
N ALA A 146 2.76 24.95 -4.43
CA ALA A 146 4.08 25.28 -4.96
C ALA A 146 4.72 24.13 -5.76
N ILE A 147 4.52 22.88 -5.32
CA ILE A 147 5.19 21.70 -5.89
C ILE A 147 4.23 20.55 -6.23
N GLY A 148 2.91 20.71 -6.03
CA GLY A 148 1.91 19.71 -6.42
C GLY A 148 1.86 18.47 -5.53
N ASN A 149 2.59 18.45 -4.41
CA ASN A 149 2.67 17.28 -3.52
C ASN A 149 2.91 17.70 -2.06
N LEU A 150 2.65 16.79 -1.13
CA LEU A 150 2.99 16.91 0.29
C LEU A 150 4.30 16.17 0.58
N LEU A 151 5.15 16.79 1.40
CA LEU A 151 6.43 16.20 1.78
C LEU A 151 6.32 15.46 3.13
N GLU A 152 7.13 14.42 3.28
CA GLU A 152 7.30 13.66 4.53
C GLU A 152 5.97 13.08 5.07
N ASN A 153 5.70 13.27 6.36
CA ASN A 153 4.51 12.80 7.05
C ASN A 153 3.37 13.82 7.07
N ARG A 154 3.45 14.90 6.28
CA ARG A 154 2.46 15.96 6.36
C ARG A 154 1.10 15.56 5.80
N THR A 155 0.06 16.19 6.34
CA THR A 155 -1.29 16.17 5.79
C THR A 155 -1.82 17.61 5.67
N PRO A 156 -2.89 17.86 4.90
CA PRO A 156 -3.51 19.19 4.84
C PRO A 156 -4.15 19.66 6.16
N ILE A 157 -4.12 18.85 7.23
CA ILE A 157 -4.75 19.14 8.52
C ILE A 157 -3.67 19.23 9.60
N GLU A 158 -3.71 20.28 10.41
CA GLU A 158 -2.77 20.48 11.51
C GLU A 158 -2.82 19.32 12.51
N ASN A 159 -1.64 18.94 13.01
CA ASN A 159 -1.45 17.87 14.00
C ASN A 159 -1.92 16.48 13.56
N ILE A 160 -2.20 16.26 12.27
CA ILE A 160 -2.45 14.93 11.70
C ILE A 160 -1.30 14.58 10.76
N TYR A 161 -0.73 13.40 10.97
CA TYR A 161 0.46 12.93 10.27
C TYR A 161 0.18 11.65 9.51
N LYS A 162 0.79 11.46 8.34
CA LYS A 162 0.87 10.19 7.61
C LYS A 162 2.05 9.39 8.16
N VAL A 163 1.92 8.08 8.35
CA VAL A 163 3.10 7.23 8.63
C VAL A 163 4.15 7.43 7.54
N LEU A 164 5.41 7.67 7.94
CA LEU A 164 6.52 7.86 7.01
C LEU A 164 6.77 6.62 6.16
N ASP A 165 7.32 6.84 4.97
CA ASP A 165 7.73 5.75 4.08
C ASP A 165 8.84 4.95 4.79
N GLY A 166 8.78 3.62 4.72
CA GLY A 166 9.73 2.73 5.40
C GLY A 166 9.57 2.68 6.92
N HIS A 167 8.49 3.21 7.48
CA HIS A 167 8.24 3.26 8.92
C HIS A 167 6.97 2.51 9.34
N PHE A 168 6.92 2.15 10.63
CA PHE A 168 5.72 1.69 11.31
C PHE A 168 5.56 2.42 12.65
N LEU A 169 4.36 2.41 13.22
CA LEU A 169 4.10 2.96 14.56
C LEU A 169 4.08 1.86 15.61
N MET A 170 4.70 2.13 16.74
CA MET A 170 4.49 1.41 17.99
C MET A 170 3.76 2.32 18.95
N ILE A 171 2.58 1.88 19.38
CA ILE A 171 1.76 2.58 20.35
C ILE A 171 1.72 1.77 21.63
N ASP A 172 2.12 2.37 22.74
CA ASP A 172 1.89 1.81 24.07
C ASP A 172 0.58 2.40 24.59
N CYS A 173 -0.47 1.58 24.68
CA CYS A 173 -1.80 2.06 25.04
C CYS A 173 -1.86 2.54 26.50
N THR A 174 -1.02 2.00 27.38
CA THR A 174 -0.99 2.34 28.81
C THR A 174 -0.38 3.71 29.06
N THR A 175 0.76 3.99 28.43
CA THR A 175 1.48 5.28 28.53
C THR A 175 0.99 6.30 27.50
N GLN A 176 0.21 5.85 26.51
CA GLN A 176 -0.20 6.63 25.34
C GLN A 176 0.98 7.24 24.58
N SER A 177 2.11 6.52 24.54
CA SER A 177 3.27 6.93 23.76
C SER A 177 3.16 6.38 22.33
N ILE A 178 3.58 7.19 21.36
CA ILE A 178 3.68 6.80 19.95
C ILE A 178 5.16 6.90 19.58
N ILE A 179 5.71 5.80 19.08
CA ILE A 179 7.07 5.74 18.56
C ILE A 179 6.96 5.33 17.10
N GLU A 180 7.38 6.20 16.20
CA GLU A 180 7.55 5.87 14.79
C GLU A 180 8.95 5.25 14.61
N ARG A 181 9.04 4.07 14.01
CA ARG A 181 10.29 3.33 13.82
C ARG A 181 10.50 3.01 12.35
N GLU A 182 11.69 3.32 11.87
CA GLU A 182 12.19 2.93 10.56
C GLU A 182 12.46 1.42 10.52
N TYR A 183 12.07 0.77 9.44
CA TYR A 183 12.33 -0.65 9.17
C TYR A 183 12.86 -0.91 7.76
N PHE A 184 12.79 0.11 6.90
CA PHE A 184 13.34 0.12 5.55
C PHE A 184 13.87 1.52 5.24
N ASP A 185 15.15 1.63 4.86
CA ASP A 185 15.78 2.90 4.49
C ASP A 185 16.58 2.72 3.19
N ILE A 186 16.15 3.45 2.16
CA ILE A 186 16.85 3.45 0.87
C ILE A 186 18.24 4.10 0.97
N ALA A 187 18.43 5.06 1.89
CA ALA A 187 19.72 5.71 2.11
C ALA A 187 20.75 4.79 2.77
N GLN A 188 20.30 3.73 3.44
CA GLN A 188 21.15 2.68 3.99
C GLN A 188 21.45 1.55 2.99
N THR A 189 20.86 1.59 1.79
CA THR A 189 21.13 0.59 0.76
C THR A 189 22.51 0.82 0.14
N GLU A 190 23.33 -0.23 0.08
CA GLU A 190 24.67 -0.15 -0.52
C GLU A 190 24.60 0.22 -2.00
N TYR A 191 25.48 1.11 -2.43
CA TYR A 191 25.63 1.41 -3.85
C TYR A 191 26.11 0.17 -4.59
N PHE A 192 25.41 -0.15 -5.67
CA PHE A 192 25.81 -1.21 -6.58
C PHE A 192 27.22 -0.95 -7.13
N SER A 193 28.11 -1.95 -7.02
CA SER A 193 29.55 -1.80 -7.31
C SER A 193 30.11 -2.84 -8.28
N ASN A 194 29.27 -3.70 -8.88
CA ASN A 194 29.69 -4.70 -9.85
C ASN A 194 29.71 -4.15 -11.29
N SER A 195 30.01 -5.00 -12.28
CA SER A 195 30.04 -4.60 -13.69
C SER A 195 28.65 -4.29 -14.25
N LYS A 196 28.61 -3.57 -15.37
CA LYS A 196 27.37 -3.25 -16.07
C LYS A 196 26.62 -4.50 -16.51
N GLU A 197 27.34 -5.54 -16.93
CA GLU A 197 26.75 -6.82 -17.36
C GLU A 197 26.01 -7.48 -16.20
N VAL A 198 26.64 -7.52 -15.02
CA VAL A 198 26.00 -8.04 -13.79
C VAL A 198 24.79 -7.18 -13.42
N ALA A 199 24.86 -5.86 -13.59
CA ALA A 199 23.73 -4.97 -13.32
C ALA A 199 22.53 -5.26 -14.24
N LEU A 200 22.79 -5.51 -15.52
CA LEU A 200 21.76 -5.83 -16.50
C LEU A 200 21.07 -7.16 -16.16
N ASP A 201 21.85 -8.17 -15.80
CA ASP A 201 21.29 -9.48 -15.39
C ASP A 201 20.46 -9.36 -14.11
N GLN A 202 20.94 -8.63 -13.10
CA GLN A 202 20.19 -8.44 -11.84
C GLN A 202 18.91 -7.63 -12.05
N ILE A 203 18.95 -6.54 -12.82
CA ILE A 203 17.74 -5.78 -13.16
C ILE A 203 16.77 -6.67 -13.92
N HIS A 204 17.26 -7.49 -14.86
CA HIS A 204 16.41 -8.42 -15.60
C HIS A 204 15.69 -9.39 -14.67
N GLU A 205 16.43 -10.03 -13.75
CA GLU A 205 15.88 -10.99 -12.79
C GLU A 205 14.87 -10.36 -11.83
N VAL A 206 15.22 -9.22 -11.22
CA VAL A 206 14.36 -8.55 -10.23
C VAL A 206 13.10 -8.00 -10.89
N PHE A 207 13.23 -7.40 -12.08
CA PHE A 207 12.07 -6.87 -12.81
C PHE A 207 11.14 -7.98 -13.29
N ALA A 208 11.68 -9.07 -13.84
CA ALA A 208 10.88 -10.23 -14.25
C ALA A 208 10.15 -10.86 -13.05
N ALA A 209 10.83 -11.00 -11.91
CA ALA A 209 10.22 -11.52 -10.68
C ALA A 209 9.10 -10.61 -10.17
N GLY A 210 9.29 -9.29 -10.19
CA GLY A 210 8.27 -8.31 -9.81
C GLY A 210 7.02 -8.40 -10.69
N VAL A 211 7.18 -8.36 -12.02
CA VAL A 211 6.07 -8.52 -12.97
C VAL A 211 5.37 -9.85 -12.75
N LYS A 212 6.12 -10.94 -12.61
CA LYS A 212 5.55 -12.27 -12.38
C LYS A 212 4.71 -12.32 -11.10
N MET A 213 5.16 -11.73 -10.01
CA MET A 213 4.43 -11.69 -8.74
C MET A 213 3.05 -11.01 -8.88
N GLU A 214 2.98 -9.90 -9.61
CA GLU A 214 1.72 -9.18 -9.88
C GLU A 214 0.74 -10.04 -10.70
N TYR A 215 1.21 -10.65 -11.79
CA TYR A 215 0.35 -11.45 -12.66
C TYR A 215 -0.05 -12.80 -12.05
N GLU A 216 0.85 -13.47 -11.31
CA GLU A 216 0.49 -14.67 -10.54
C GLU A 216 -0.58 -14.40 -9.48
N LYS A 217 -0.72 -13.14 -9.07
CA LYS A 217 -1.72 -12.72 -8.10
C LYS A 217 -3.12 -12.64 -8.71
N ASP A 218 -3.26 -12.08 -9.90
CA ASP A 218 -4.52 -12.14 -10.66
C ASP A 218 -4.96 -13.59 -10.90
N LEU A 219 -4.02 -14.48 -11.23
CA LEU A 219 -4.30 -15.92 -11.38
C LEU A 219 -4.77 -16.56 -10.06
N GLU A 220 -4.26 -16.10 -8.91
CA GLU A 220 -4.76 -16.53 -7.60
C GLU A 220 -6.23 -16.16 -7.39
N TYR A 221 -6.63 -14.97 -7.85
CA TYR A 221 -8.01 -14.49 -7.77
C TYR A 221 -8.92 -15.00 -8.89
N ASN A 222 -8.39 -15.80 -9.83
CA ASN A 222 -9.09 -16.25 -11.03
C ASN A 222 -9.65 -15.09 -11.86
N THR A 223 -8.89 -13.99 -11.95
CA THR A 223 -9.25 -12.81 -12.74
C THR A 223 -8.40 -12.72 -14.00
N SER A 224 -8.88 -11.91 -14.95
CA SER A 224 -8.13 -11.57 -16.16
C SER A 224 -7.14 -10.42 -15.88
N HIS A 225 -6.04 -10.38 -16.62
CA HIS A 225 -5.01 -9.37 -16.46
C HIS A 225 -5.38 -8.06 -17.18
N LEU A 226 -5.43 -6.96 -16.42
CA LEU A 226 -5.55 -5.61 -16.95
C LEU A 226 -4.20 -4.90 -16.87
N ALA A 227 -3.67 -4.46 -18.01
CA ALA A 227 -2.44 -3.69 -18.06
C ALA A 227 -2.71 -2.23 -18.47
N LEU A 228 -2.13 -1.27 -17.76
CA LEU A 228 -2.07 0.11 -18.24
C LEU A 228 -0.99 0.20 -19.32
N LEU A 229 -1.38 0.65 -20.52
CA LEU A 229 -0.47 0.74 -21.67
C LEU A 229 -0.48 2.15 -22.25
N SER A 230 0.67 2.82 -22.19
CA SER A 230 0.89 4.14 -22.80
C SER A 230 1.98 4.07 -23.86
N GLY A 231 2.35 5.22 -24.44
CA GLY A 231 3.47 5.33 -25.37
C GLY A 231 4.82 5.41 -24.65
N GLY A 232 4.81 5.58 -23.33
CA GLY A 232 6.00 5.60 -22.47
C GLY A 232 6.73 4.26 -22.46
N LEU A 233 8.05 4.27 -22.21
CA LEU A 233 8.84 3.03 -22.16
C LEU A 233 8.42 2.15 -20.97
N ASP A 234 8.06 2.73 -19.84
CA ASP A 234 7.85 2.00 -18.58
C ASP A 234 6.67 1.02 -18.67
N SER A 235 5.49 1.52 -19.07
CA SER A 235 4.28 0.70 -19.26
C SER A 235 4.48 -0.37 -20.33
N ARG A 236 5.20 -0.03 -21.42
CA ARG A 236 5.56 -0.98 -22.47
C ARG A 236 6.47 -2.07 -21.95
N MET A 237 7.52 -1.73 -21.19
CA MET A 237 8.43 -2.72 -20.62
C MET A 237 7.68 -3.68 -19.69
N ALA A 238 6.83 -3.18 -18.79
CA ALA A 238 6.03 -4.02 -17.91
C ALA A 238 5.17 -5.03 -18.71
N LEU A 239 4.43 -4.55 -19.72
CA LEU A 239 3.62 -5.40 -20.59
C LEU A 239 4.47 -6.45 -21.35
N MET A 240 5.60 -6.04 -21.91
CA MET A 240 6.47 -6.94 -22.68
C MET A 240 7.08 -8.04 -21.80
N TYR A 241 7.41 -7.74 -20.54
CA TYR A 241 7.87 -8.75 -19.60
C TYR A 241 6.76 -9.74 -19.24
N ALA A 242 5.53 -9.27 -19.03
CA ALA A 242 4.40 -10.16 -18.78
C ALA A 242 4.17 -11.14 -19.94
N ILE A 243 4.19 -10.62 -21.18
CA ILE A 243 4.09 -11.45 -22.40
C ILE A 243 5.28 -12.42 -22.50
N LYS A 244 6.50 -11.96 -22.20
CA LYS A 244 7.71 -12.81 -22.23
C LYS A 244 7.62 -13.96 -21.23
N GLU A 245 7.07 -13.72 -20.04
CA GLU A 245 6.85 -14.75 -19.00
C GLU A 245 5.66 -15.67 -19.32
N GLY A 246 4.95 -15.44 -20.43
CA GLY A 246 3.89 -16.30 -20.93
C GLY A 246 2.50 -15.97 -20.37
N PHE A 247 2.30 -14.80 -19.78
CA PHE A 247 0.98 -14.36 -19.34
C PHE A 247 0.13 -13.88 -20.52
N GLU A 248 -1.15 -14.30 -20.55
CA GLU A 248 -2.12 -13.86 -21.54
C GLU A 248 -2.81 -12.58 -21.06
N ILE A 249 -2.52 -11.46 -21.71
CA ILE A 249 -3.05 -10.16 -21.31
C ILE A 249 -4.51 -10.05 -21.76
N GLY A 250 -5.43 -9.94 -20.82
CA GLY A 250 -6.85 -9.87 -21.14
C GLY A 250 -7.26 -8.55 -21.79
N SER A 251 -6.82 -7.43 -21.21
CA SER A 251 -7.10 -6.10 -21.74
C SER A 251 -5.99 -5.12 -21.41
N THR A 252 -5.85 -4.12 -22.27
CA THR A 252 -5.00 -2.94 -22.05
C THR A 252 -5.84 -1.69 -22.00
N LEU A 253 -5.47 -0.76 -21.11
CA LEU A 253 -6.16 0.51 -20.94
C LEU A 253 -5.18 1.68 -21.13
N CYS A 254 -5.58 2.65 -21.94
CA CYS A 254 -4.87 3.90 -22.16
C CYS A 254 -5.81 5.08 -21.97
N PHE A 255 -5.32 6.16 -21.35
CA PHE A 255 -6.03 7.44 -21.28
C PHE A 255 -5.07 8.58 -21.60
N SER A 256 -5.44 9.42 -22.56
CA SER A 256 -4.65 10.60 -22.96
C SER A 256 -5.52 11.58 -23.74
N GLN A 257 -4.95 12.71 -24.16
CA GLN A 257 -5.55 13.48 -25.25
C GLN A 257 -5.64 12.59 -26.51
N SER A 258 -6.73 12.70 -27.25
CA SER A 258 -6.92 11.96 -28.51
C SER A 258 -5.82 12.30 -29.50
N GLU A 259 -5.41 11.30 -30.29
CA GLU A 259 -4.35 11.37 -31.29
C GLU A 259 -2.94 11.66 -30.74
N TYR A 260 -2.76 11.63 -29.42
CA TYR A 260 -1.46 11.79 -28.79
C TYR A 260 -0.57 10.55 -28.97
N LEU A 261 0.72 10.69 -28.73
CA LEU A 261 1.67 9.59 -28.88
C LEU A 261 1.35 8.41 -27.95
N ASP A 262 0.79 8.68 -26.76
CA ASP A 262 0.39 7.62 -25.85
C ASP A 262 -0.63 6.69 -26.51
N GLU A 263 -1.73 7.23 -27.02
CA GLU A 263 -2.74 6.46 -27.74
C GLU A 263 -2.18 5.79 -29.00
N LYS A 264 -1.45 6.53 -29.85
CA LYS A 264 -0.98 6.01 -31.14
C LYS A 264 -0.05 4.83 -30.97
N ILE A 265 0.86 4.91 -30.01
CA ILE A 265 1.85 3.87 -29.75
C ILE A 265 1.20 2.70 -29.02
N SER A 266 0.42 2.94 -27.96
CA SER A 266 -0.22 1.87 -27.18
C SER A 266 -1.22 1.08 -28.03
N ARG A 267 -2.06 1.77 -28.82
CA ARG A 267 -3.01 1.13 -29.74
C ARG A 267 -2.30 0.24 -30.77
N LYS A 268 -1.18 0.71 -31.31
CA LYS A 268 -0.38 -0.11 -32.24
C LYS A 268 0.17 -1.35 -31.56
N ILE A 269 0.74 -1.21 -30.36
CA ILE A 269 1.30 -2.34 -29.61
C ILE A 269 0.20 -3.35 -29.29
N ALA A 270 -0.96 -2.91 -28.79
CA ALA A 270 -2.06 -3.82 -28.51
C ALA A 270 -2.51 -4.58 -29.78
N ALA A 271 -2.59 -3.90 -30.92
CA ALA A 271 -2.90 -4.54 -32.20
C ALA A 271 -1.82 -5.52 -32.68
N ASP A 272 -0.53 -5.18 -32.53
CA ASP A 272 0.60 -6.03 -32.93
C ASP A 272 0.64 -7.35 -32.13
N TYR A 273 0.08 -7.36 -30.91
CA TYR A 273 0.02 -8.53 -30.01
C TYR A 273 -1.39 -9.14 -29.88
N ASP A 274 -2.37 -8.68 -30.65
CA ASP A 274 -3.78 -9.14 -30.59
C ASP A 274 -4.41 -9.04 -29.18
N ILE A 275 -4.10 -7.95 -28.46
CA ILE A 275 -4.61 -7.68 -27.11
C ILE A 275 -5.80 -6.72 -27.18
N ASN A 276 -6.85 -6.97 -26.41
CA ASN A 276 -7.98 -6.05 -26.30
C ASN A 276 -7.50 -4.67 -25.81
N TYR A 277 -7.97 -3.60 -26.46
CA TYR A 277 -7.49 -2.24 -26.21
C TYR A 277 -8.66 -1.30 -25.94
N GLU A 278 -8.65 -0.70 -24.74
CA GLU A 278 -9.59 0.32 -24.32
C GLU A 278 -8.88 1.67 -24.25
N PHE A 279 -9.51 2.69 -24.86
CA PHE A 279 -9.01 4.06 -24.85
C PHE A 279 -10.03 5.02 -24.25
N ILE A 280 -9.61 5.80 -23.26
CA ILE A 280 -10.42 6.84 -22.63
C ILE A 280 -9.85 8.22 -23.03
N PRO A 281 -10.55 8.98 -23.90
CA PRO A 281 -10.09 10.30 -24.29
C PRO A 281 -10.25 11.31 -23.14
N LEU A 282 -9.19 12.07 -22.86
CA LEU A 282 -9.16 13.13 -21.85
C LEU A 282 -9.33 14.54 -22.46
N ASP A 283 -9.93 14.60 -23.64
CA ASP A 283 -10.05 15.81 -24.43
C ASP A 283 -10.79 16.93 -23.68
N ASN A 284 -10.29 18.16 -23.85
CA ASN A 284 -10.93 19.39 -23.38
C ASN A 284 -11.22 19.43 -21.87
N GLY A 285 -10.55 18.59 -21.06
CA GLY A 285 -10.76 18.55 -19.62
C GLY A 285 -12.16 18.08 -19.21
N LEU A 286 -12.89 17.35 -20.08
CA LEU A 286 -14.25 16.88 -19.77
C LEU A 286 -14.28 15.99 -18.53
N PHE A 287 -13.20 15.27 -18.25
CA PHE A 287 -13.01 14.46 -17.05
C PHE A 287 -13.00 15.27 -15.73
N LEU A 288 -12.86 16.61 -15.79
CA LEU A 288 -12.94 17.48 -14.62
C LEU A 288 -14.38 17.88 -14.26
N LYS A 289 -15.35 17.60 -15.14
CA LYS A 289 -16.77 17.87 -14.89
C LYS A 289 -17.38 16.64 -14.21
N LYS A 290 -17.74 16.79 -12.93
CA LYS A 290 -18.55 15.81 -12.19
C LYS A 290 -20.00 15.81 -12.67
#